data_AF-A0A946VSF7-F1
#
_entry.id   AF-A0A946VSF7-F1
#
_cell.length_a   1.000
_cell.length_b   1.000
_cell.length_c   1.000
_cell.angle_alpha   90.00
_cell.angle_beta   90.00
_cell.angle_gamma   90.00
#
_symmetry.space_group_name_H-M   'P 1'
#
loop_
_entity.id
_entity.type
_entity.pdbx_description
1 polymer ?
#
loop_
_entity_poly.entity_id
_entity_poly.type
_entity_poly.pdbx_seq_one_letter_code
_entity_poly.pdbx_strand_id
1 'polypeptide(L)'
;MNSRNKIDYIEVTESDSVTIDKKCAKCKKSICCNSINQKIPAPKSIYDFDHLLWQVSHENINIFKDADGWFLHIHSACNHLGDRGACQIYDERPMVCREYDNDYCEFDESIEEASEYFFSTYRQFEKYCKKRFKKWDKRFKKAGYV
;
A
#
# COMPACT_ATOMS: atom_id res chain seq x y z
N MET A 1 16.72 -7.03 -7.24
CA MET A 1 16.62 -7.79 -5.97
C MET A 1 16.99 -6.83 -4.86
N ASN A 2 16.00 -6.26 -4.16
CA ASN A 2 16.24 -5.40 -3.00
C ASN A 2 16.16 -6.30 -1.76
N SER A 3 17.32 -6.59 -1.17
CA SER A 3 17.52 -7.57 -0.10
C SER A 3 17.27 -7.01 1.32
N ARG A 4 16.31 -6.10 1.48
CA ARG A 4 15.98 -5.50 2.78
C ARG A 4 14.50 -5.49 3.16
N ASN A 5 13.67 -6.31 2.53
CA ASN A 5 12.34 -6.62 3.08
C ASN A 5 12.45 -7.74 4.12
N LYS A 6 13.16 -7.49 5.22
CA LYS A 6 13.08 -8.35 6.40
C LYS A 6 12.14 -7.63 7.38
N ILE A 7 10.86 -7.98 7.26
CA ILE A 7 9.76 -7.42 8.04
C ILE A 7 9.60 -8.29 9.28
N ASP A 8 9.71 -7.69 10.46
CA ASP A 8 9.43 -8.36 11.73
C ASP A 8 7.95 -8.15 12.07
N TYR A 9 7.15 -9.20 11.86
CA TYR A 9 5.74 -9.22 12.24
C TYR A 9 5.60 -9.55 13.73
N ILE A 10 4.70 -8.87 14.43
CA ILE A 10 4.38 -9.13 15.85
C ILE A 10 3.43 -10.33 15.92
N GLU A 11 3.75 -11.34 16.73
CA GLU A 11 2.89 -12.53 16.92
C GLU A 11 1.78 -12.30 17.96
N VAL A 12 0.54 -12.62 17.59
CA VAL A 12 -0.67 -12.48 18.42
C VAL A 12 -0.78 -13.54 19.53
N THR A 13 -1.10 -13.13 20.76
CA THR A 13 -1.62 -13.99 21.85
C THR A 13 -3.09 -13.61 22.17
N GLU A 14 -3.95 -14.53 22.59
CA GLU A 14 -5.42 -14.36 22.68
C GLU A 14 -5.91 -13.16 23.52
N SER A 15 -7.02 -12.51 23.14
CA SER A 15 -7.68 -11.43 23.90
C SER A 15 -9.19 -11.64 24.06
N ASP A 16 -9.70 -11.33 25.26
CA ASP A 16 -11.09 -11.53 25.68
C ASP A 16 -12.11 -10.55 25.03
N SER A 17 -13.26 -11.11 24.63
CA SER A 17 -14.58 -10.47 24.38
C SER A 17 -14.80 -9.55 23.16
N VAL A 18 -14.15 -9.80 22.03
CA VAL A 18 -14.61 -9.31 20.71
C VAL A 18 -14.94 -10.51 19.83
N THR A 19 -16.11 -10.53 19.19
CA THR A 19 -16.42 -11.51 18.13
C THR A 19 -15.58 -11.17 16.91
N ILE A 20 -14.33 -11.62 16.92
CA ILE A 20 -13.40 -11.45 15.81
C ILE A 20 -13.83 -12.41 14.70
N ASP A 21 -13.90 -11.91 13.46
CA ASP A 21 -14.17 -12.76 12.31
C ASP A 21 -13.17 -13.93 12.24
N LYS A 22 -13.63 -15.12 11.84
CA LYS A 22 -12.83 -16.36 11.84
C LYS A 22 -11.56 -16.26 10.98
N LYS A 23 -11.58 -15.47 9.89
CA LYS A 23 -10.43 -15.22 9.03
C LYS A 23 -9.47 -14.25 9.69
N CYS A 24 -9.97 -13.14 10.24
CA CYS A 24 -9.17 -12.18 11.00
C CYS A 24 -8.47 -12.84 12.20
N ALA A 25 -9.14 -13.74 12.92
CA ALA A 25 -8.55 -14.49 14.03
C ALA A 25 -7.36 -15.38 13.62
N LYS A 26 -7.30 -15.82 12.35
CA LYS A 26 -6.17 -16.59 11.80
C LYS A 26 -5.03 -15.70 11.30
N CYS A 27 -5.28 -14.41 11.10
CA CYS A 27 -4.29 -13.46 10.61
C CYS A 27 -3.36 -13.00 11.74
N LYS A 28 -2.34 -13.81 12.04
CA LYS A 28 -1.35 -13.51 13.10
C LYS A 28 -0.47 -12.29 12.85
N LYS A 29 -0.50 -11.74 11.64
CA LYS A 29 0.35 -10.62 11.20
C LYS A 29 -0.35 -9.28 11.25
N SER A 30 -1.66 -9.23 11.49
CA SER A 30 -2.47 -8.01 11.47
C SER A 30 -2.21 -7.15 10.22
N ILE A 31 -2.21 -7.78 9.04
CA ILE A 31 -1.68 -7.20 7.79
C ILE A 31 -2.35 -5.85 7.47
N CYS A 32 -3.68 -5.78 7.61
CA CYS A 32 -4.46 -4.56 7.37
C CYS A 32 -4.18 -3.41 8.36
N CYS A 33 -3.57 -3.69 9.52
CA CYS A 33 -3.16 -2.68 10.50
C CYS A 33 -1.68 -2.28 10.36
N ASN A 34 -0.96 -2.85 9.40
CA ASN A 34 0.46 -2.54 9.13
C ASN A 34 0.67 -1.76 7.83
N SER A 35 -0.41 -1.27 7.22
CA SER A 35 -0.32 -0.49 6.00
C SER A 35 -1.49 0.46 5.81
N ILE A 36 -1.30 1.43 4.92
CA ILE A 36 -2.33 2.35 4.45
C ILE A 36 -2.45 2.16 2.93
N ASN A 37 -3.66 1.83 2.47
CA ASN A 37 -4.01 1.79 1.05
C ASN A 37 -4.79 3.06 0.70
N GLN A 38 -4.08 4.10 0.28
CA GLN A 38 -4.70 5.37 -0.09
C GLN A 38 -5.08 5.35 -1.57
N LYS A 39 -6.37 5.42 -1.86
CA LYS A 39 -6.85 5.65 -3.23
C LYS A 39 -6.42 7.04 -3.71
N ILE A 40 -5.76 7.10 -4.86
CA ILE A 40 -5.32 8.34 -5.50
C ILE A 40 -6.06 8.56 -6.82
N PRO A 41 -6.24 9.82 -7.26
CA PRO A 41 -6.74 10.09 -8.60
C PRO A 41 -5.87 9.39 -9.64
N ALA A 42 -6.49 8.78 -10.64
CA ALA A 42 -5.75 8.15 -11.73
C ALA A 42 -4.82 9.17 -12.40
N PRO A 43 -3.50 8.94 -12.48
CA PRO A 43 -2.55 9.87 -13.07
C PRO A 43 -2.82 10.02 -14.58
N LYS A 44 -2.95 11.26 -15.06
CA LYS A 44 -3.34 11.58 -16.44
C LYS A 44 -2.22 12.26 -17.22
N SER A 45 -1.32 12.98 -16.53
CA SER A 45 -0.28 13.80 -17.15
C SER A 45 1.12 13.26 -16.88
N ILE A 46 2.11 13.64 -17.72
CA ILE A 46 3.53 13.34 -17.47
C ILE A 46 3.96 13.87 -16.10
N TYR A 47 3.43 15.01 -15.66
CA TYR A 47 3.74 15.60 -14.36
C TYR A 47 3.20 14.75 -13.21
N ASP A 48 2.00 14.19 -13.34
CA ASP A 48 1.42 13.29 -12.32
C ASP A 48 2.30 12.05 -12.16
N PHE A 49 2.73 11.45 -13.27
CA PHE A 49 3.64 10.30 -13.24
C PHE A 49 5.03 10.66 -12.69
N ASP A 50 5.54 11.87 -12.96
CA ASP A 50 6.82 12.33 -12.39
C ASP A 50 6.71 12.59 -10.88
N HIS A 51 5.56 13.09 -10.42
CA HIS A 51 5.27 13.23 -8.99
C HIS A 51 5.20 11.87 -8.29
N LEU A 52 4.56 10.89 -8.91
CA LEU A 52 4.51 9.52 -8.42
C LEU A 52 5.91 8.87 -8.36
N LEU A 53 6.83 9.20 -9.28
CA LEU A 53 8.23 8.76 -9.18
C LEU A 53 8.91 9.27 -7.92
N TRP A 54 8.69 10.53 -7.55
CA TRP A 54 9.20 11.06 -6.30
C TRP A 54 8.62 10.32 -5.09
N GLN A 55 7.33 9.97 -5.10
CA GLN A 55 6.72 9.22 -3.99
C GLN A 55 7.31 7.82 -3.82
N VAL A 56 7.36 7.00 -4.88
CA VAL A 56 7.90 5.63 -4.84
C VAL A 56 9.43 5.57 -4.66
N SER A 57 10.10 6.72 -4.64
CA SER A 57 11.51 6.83 -4.27
C SER A 57 11.77 6.79 -2.76
N HIS A 58 10.73 6.87 -1.92
CA HIS A 58 10.87 6.80 -0.47
C HIS A 58 10.68 5.37 0.04
N GLU A 59 11.26 5.07 1.19
CA GLU A 59 11.08 3.78 1.85
C GLU A 59 9.61 3.54 2.19
N ASN A 60 9.19 2.27 2.11
CA ASN A 60 7.84 1.81 2.45
C ASN A 60 6.70 2.37 1.59
N ILE A 61 6.98 3.09 0.51
CA ILE A 61 5.97 3.56 -0.44
C ILE A 61 5.99 2.70 -1.70
N ASN A 62 4.85 2.11 -2.02
CA ASN A 62 4.60 1.41 -3.26
C ASN A 62 3.42 2.03 -3.99
N ILE A 63 3.38 1.91 -5.30
CA ILE A 63 2.24 2.33 -6.14
C ILE A 63 1.63 1.10 -6.74
N PHE A 64 0.32 0.97 -6.68
CA PHE A 64 -0.37 -0.11 -7.37
C PHE A 64 -1.63 0.35 -8.09
N LYS A 65 -2.07 -0.47 -9.04
CA LYS A 65 -3.33 -0.28 -9.77
C LYS A 65 -4.07 -1.61 -9.82
N ASP A 66 -5.35 -1.58 -9.49
CA ASP A 66 -6.28 -2.71 -9.58
C ASP A 66 -7.54 -2.30 -10.38
N ALA A 67 -8.65 -3.02 -10.16
CA ALA A 67 -9.95 -2.74 -10.76
C ALA A 67 -10.60 -1.43 -10.22
N ASP A 68 -10.31 -1.04 -8.99
CA ASP A 68 -10.88 0.12 -8.32
C ASP A 68 -10.14 1.42 -8.60
N GLY A 69 -8.89 1.34 -9.04
CA GLY A 69 -8.14 2.50 -9.52
C GLY A 69 -6.66 2.44 -9.19
N TRP A 70 -6.09 3.60 -8.87
CA TRP A 70 -4.69 3.76 -8.49
C TRP A 70 -4.59 4.01 -6.99
N PHE A 71 -3.55 3.47 -6.38
CA PHE A 71 -3.35 3.53 -4.95
C PHE A 71 -1.89 3.77 -4.60
N LEU A 72 -1.68 4.45 -3.47
CA LEU A 72 -0.44 4.40 -2.71
C LEU A 72 -0.58 3.37 -1.60
N HIS A 73 0.31 2.40 -1.60
CA HIS A 73 0.47 1.46 -0.50
C HIS A 73 1.64 1.91 0.37
N ILE A 74 1.33 2.34 1.59
CA ILE A 74 2.31 2.85 2.55
C ILE A 74 2.42 1.83 3.67
N HIS A 75 3.56 1.15 3.78
CA HIS A 75 3.80 0.23 4.88
C HIS A 75 4.15 1.03 6.14
N SER A 76 3.22 1.04 7.10
CA SER A 76 3.34 1.79 8.34
C SER A 76 2.49 1.10 9.42
N ALA A 77 3.14 0.65 10.49
CA ALA A 77 2.46 0.02 11.62
C ALA A 77 1.53 1.02 12.31
N CYS A 78 0.27 0.64 12.50
CA CYS A 78 -0.68 1.45 13.26
C CYS A 78 -0.21 1.57 14.73
N ASN A 79 -0.14 2.79 15.24
CA ASN A 79 0.26 3.06 16.64
C ASN A 79 -0.72 2.51 17.69
N HIS A 80 -1.91 2.06 17.28
CA HIS A 80 -2.90 1.43 18.15
C HIS A 80 -2.98 -0.08 17.99
N LEU A 81 -2.06 -0.68 17.21
CA LEU A 81 -1.93 -2.13 17.12
C LEU A 81 -1.22 -2.64 18.37
N GLY A 82 -1.94 -3.36 19.23
CA GLY A 82 -1.36 -3.92 20.45
C GLY A 82 -0.51 -5.16 20.17
N ASP A 83 0.22 -5.62 21.19
CA ASP A 83 1.10 -6.80 21.14
C ASP A 83 0.38 -8.10 20.75
N ARG A 84 -0.95 -8.11 20.89
CA ARG A 84 -1.84 -9.20 20.51
C ARG A 84 -2.46 -9.04 19.13
N GLY A 85 -1.95 -8.12 18.30
CA GLY A 85 -2.51 -7.83 16.97
C GLY A 85 -3.95 -7.31 16.98
N ALA A 86 -4.47 -6.97 18.16
CA ALA A 86 -5.78 -6.39 18.34
C ALA A 86 -5.66 -4.86 18.36
N CYS A 87 -6.66 -4.19 17.78
CA CYS A 87 -6.77 -2.74 17.85
C CYS A 87 -7.12 -2.32 19.29
N GLN A 88 -6.29 -1.46 19.88
CA GLN A 88 -6.47 -0.96 21.26
C GLN A 88 -7.56 0.11 21.38
N ILE A 89 -8.01 0.68 20.26
CA ILE A 89 -9.06 1.70 20.19
C ILE A 89 -10.29 1.22 19.42
N TYR A 90 -10.66 -0.07 19.57
CA TYR A 90 -11.65 -0.73 18.71
C TYR A 90 -12.97 0.05 18.55
N ASP A 91 -13.47 0.63 19.64
CA ASP A 91 -14.73 1.39 19.67
C ASP A 91 -14.59 2.84 19.20
N GLU A 92 -13.37 3.35 19.07
CA GLU A 92 -13.03 4.72 18.63
C GLU A 92 -12.40 4.74 17.23
N ARG A 93 -12.31 3.58 16.57
CA ARG A 93 -11.74 3.44 15.22
C ARG A 93 -12.31 4.46 14.23
N PRO A 94 -11.49 4.98 13.29
CA PRO A 94 -11.97 5.85 12.22
C PRO A 94 -12.91 5.09 11.27
N MET A 95 -13.74 5.84 10.51
CA MET A 95 -14.76 5.27 9.61
C MET A 95 -14.18 4.21 8.66
N VAL A 96 -13.04 4.48 8.03
CA VAL A 96 -12.38 3.52 7.12
C VAL A 96 -12.09 2.16 7.76
N CYS A 97 -11.76 2.12 9.06
CA CYS A 97 -11.52 0.87 9.77
C CYS A 97 -12.81 0.16 10.22
N ARG A 98 -13.94 0.88 10.28
CA ARG A 98 -15.26 0.32 10.61
C ARG A 98 -15.97 -0.22 9.38
N GLU A 99 -15.79 0.46 8.26
CA GLU A 99 -16.33 0.10 6.95
C GLU A 99 -15.50 -0.98 6.26
N TYR A 100 -14.33 -1.32 6.82
CA TYR A 100 -13.49 -2.38 6.30
C TYR A 100 -14.19 -3.74 6.37
N ASP A 101 -14.19 -4.42 5.24
CA ASP A 101 -14.63 -5.79 5.09
C ASP A 101 -13.43 -6.68 4.69
N ASN A 102 -13.48 -7.94 5.10
CA ASN A 102 -12.39 -8.87 4.92
C ASN A 102 -12.63 -9.92 3.83
N ASP A 103 -13.66 -9.79 2.99
CA ASP A 103 -13.95 -10.72 1.89
C ASP A 103 -12.74 -10.93 0.99
N TYR A 104 -12.03 -9.85 0.64
CA TYR A 104 -10.82 -9.87 -0.19
C TYR A 104 -9.69 -9.08 0.48
N CYS A 105 -8.92 -9.74 1.36
CA CYS A 105 -7.82 -9.11 2.09
C CYS A 105 -6.47 -9.76 1.81
N GLU A 106 -5.39 -9.08 2.21
CA GLU A 106 -4.00 -9.45 1.96
C GLU A 106 -3.57 -10.77 2.63
N PHE A 107 -4.45 -11.36 3.43
CA PHE A 107 -4.27 -12.71 3.96
C PHE A 107 -4.48 -13.79 2.90
N ASP A 108 -5.34 -13.57 1.91
CA ASP A 108 -5.61 -14.54 0.85
C ASP A 108 -4.60 -14.44 -0.29
N GLU A 109 -4.30 -13.21 -0.71
CA GLU A 109 -3.44 -12.89 -1.84
C GLU A 109 -2.75 -11.56 -1.57
N SER A 110 -1.46 -11.45 -1.91
CA SER A 110 -0.74 -10.19 -1.69
C SER A 110 -1.22 -9.08 -2.64
N ILE A 111 -1.07 -7.81 -2.25
CA ILE A 111 -1.40 -6.67 -3.13
C ILE A 111 -0.62 -6.77 -4.45
N GLU A 112 0.64 -7.23 -4.41
CA GLU A 112 1.46 -7.39 -5.62
C GLU A 112 0.86 -8.40 -6.61
N GLU A 113 0.30 -9.50 -6.11
CA GLU A 113 -0.31 -10.56 -6.93
C GLU A 113 -1.71 -10.16 -7.44
N ALA A 114 -2.51 -9.51 -6.59
CA ALA A 114 -3.87 -9.08 -6.92
C ALA A 114 -3.93 -7.84 -7.83
N SER A 115 -2.82 -7.11 -8.01
CA SER A 115 -2.78 -5.86 -8.78
C SER A 115 -2.51 -6.06 -10.28
N GLU A 116 -3.15 -5.25 -11.13
CA GLU A 116 -2.77 -5.13 -12.55
C GLU A 116 -1.33 -4.58 -12.70
N TYR A 117 -0.98 -3.60 -11.84
CA TYR A 117 0.38 -3.08 -11.75
C TYR A 117 0.78 -2.93 -10.29
N PHE A 118 2.02 -3.31 -9.97
CA PHE A 118 2.64 -3.04 -8.68
C PHE A 118 4.06 -2.50 -8.90
N PHE A 119 4.38 -1.40 -8.23
CA PHE A 119 5.66 -0.72 -8.33
C PHE A 119 6.21 -0.43 -6.94
N SER A 120 7.29 -1.12 -6.59
CA SER A 120 7.99 -0.95 -5.29
C SER A 120 9.30 -0.19 -5.41
N THR A 121 9.65 0.26 -6.62
CA THR A 121 10.90 0.98 -6.87
C THR A 121 10.73 2.02 -7.95
N TYR A 122 11.53 3.10 -7.85
CA TYR A 122 11.69 4.09 -8.91
C TYR A 122 11.92 3.45 -10.29
N ARG A 123 12.81 2.45 -10.39
CA ARG A 123 13.17 1.84 -11.68
C ARG A 123 12.03 1.08 -12.33
N GLN A 124 11.23 0.36 -11.55
CA GLN A 124 10.05 -0.35 -12.07
C GLN A 124 9.03 0.67 -12.61
N PHE A 125 8.74 1.71 -11.84
CA PHE A 125 7.78 2.73 -12.23
C PHE A 125 8.27 3.59 -13.41
N GLU A 126 9.55 3.94 -13.45
CA GLU A 126 10.14 4.68 -14.57
C GLU A 126 10.06 3.88 -15.87
N LYS A 127 10.30 2.56 -15.81
CA LYS A 127 10.15 1.67 -16.97
C LYS A 127 8.72 1.70 -17.51
N TYR A 128 7.72 1.72 -16.63
CA TYR A 128 6.32 1.89 -17.02
C TYR A 128 6.09 3.27 -17.69
N CYS A 129 6.59 4.34 -17.07
CA CYS A 129 6.46 5.71 -17.60
C CYS A 129 7.09 5.86 -18.99
N LYS A 130 8.28 5.30 -19.22
CA LYS A 130 8.98 5.30 -20.51
C LYS A 130 8.21 4.55 -21.60
N LYS A 131 7.55 3.44 -21.25
CA LYS A 131 6.68 2.70 -22.19
C LYS A 131 5.41 3.48 -22.54
N ARG A 132 4.81 4.12 -21.53
CA ARG A 132 3.56 4.88 -21.68
C ARG A 132 3.74 6.18 -22.46
N PHE A 133 4.83 6.91 -22.23
CA PHE A 133 5.06 8.23 -22.79
C PHE A 133 6.27 8.27 -23.72
N LYS A 134 6.05 8.36 -25.04
CA LYS A 134 7.11 8.46 -26.06
C LYS A 134 8.10 9.62 -25.83
N LYS A 135 7.70 10.68 -25.13
CA LYS A 135 8.50 11.87 -24.84
C LYS A 135 8.92 11.96 -23.36
N TRP A 136 8.92 10.84 -22.62
CA TRP A 136 9.23 10.81 -21.19
C TRP A 136 10.54 11.52 -20.84
N ASP A 137 11.62 11.21 -21.56
CA ASP A 137 12.94 11.78 -21.29
C ASP A 137 13.06 13.27 -21.70
N LYS A 138 12.07 13.79 -22.45
CA LYS A 138 12.00 15.21 -22.84
C LYS A 138 11.15 16.05 -21.88
N ARG A 139 10.64 15.47 -20.79
CA ARG A 139 9.74 16.15 -19.85
C ARG A 139 10.34 17.40 -19.22
N PHE A 140 11.63 17.37 -18.91
CA PHE A 140 12.36 18.49 -18.30
C PHE A 140 12.52 19.69 -19.25
N LYS A 141 12.78 19.43 -20.54
CA LYS A 141 12.87 20.48 -21.56
C LYS A 141 11.54 21.23 -21.74
N LYS A 142 10.42 20.50 -21.71
CA LYS A 142 9.08 21.09 -21.84
C LYS A 142 8.71 21.97 -20.63
N ALA A 143 9.27 21.67 -19.46
CA ALA A 143 9.04 22.40 -18.22
C ALA A 143 10.07 23.52 -17.97
N GLY A 144 10.99 23.76 -18.92
CA GLY A 144 11.99 24.84 -18.82
C GLY A 144 13.13 24.55 -17.85
N TYR A 145 13.30 23.30 -17.41
CA TYR A 145 14.37 22.89 -16.48
C TYR A 145 15.69 22.56 -17.18
N VAL A 146 15.71 22.48 -18.52
CA VAL A 146 16.90 22.24 -19.37
C VAL A 146 16.73 22.80 -20.77
#